data_AF-A0A883EJ94-F1
#
_entry.id   AF-A0A883EJ94-F1
#
_cell.length_a   1.000
_cell.length_b   1.000
_cell.length_c   1.000
_cell.angle_alpha   90.00
_cell.angle_beta   90.00
_cell.angle_gamma   90.00
#
_symmetry.space_group_name_H-M   'P 1'
#
loop_
_entity.id
_entity.type
_entity.pdbx_description
1 polymer ?
#
loop_
_entity_poly.entity_id
_entity_poly.type
_entity_poly.pdbx_seq_one_letter_code
_entity_poly.pdbx_strand_id
1 'polypeptide(L)' 'DDQLSIAQCLGYSCDIMAGLVFLHSHLIVHLDLKPANIFITEHNVCKIGD' A
#
# COMPACT_ATOMS: atom_id res chain seq x y z
N ASP A 1 18.58 6.06 -11.00
CA ASP A 1 17.47 6.53 -10.14
C ASP A 1 16.14 6.18 -10.79
N ASP A 2 15.63 4.99 -10.50
CA ASP A 2 14.30 4.58 -10.97
C ASP A 2 13.24 5.19 -10.05
N GLN A 3 12.89 6.44 -10.35
CA GLN A 3 11.81 7.14 -9.67
C GLN A 3 10.46 6.60 -10.17
N LEU A 4 9.54 6.32 -9.25
CA LEU A 4 8.19 5.89 -9.61
C LEU A 4 7.50 6.95 -10.47
N SER A 5 6.83 6.50 -11.53
CA SER A 5 5.96 7.38 -12.30
C SER A 5 4.76 7.83 -11.46
N ILE A 6 4.16 8.97 -11.81
CA ILE A 6 2.93 9.46 -11.16
C ILE A 6 1.82 8.41 -11.25
N ALA A 7 1.72 7.70 -12.37
CA ALA A 7 0.74 6.64 -12.55
C ALA A 7 0.93 5.49 -11.54
N GLN A 8 2.18 5.06 -11.31
CA GLN A 8 2.50 4.06 -10.29
C GLN A 8 2.20 4.58 -8.88
N CYS A 9 2.59 5.81 -8.56
CA CYS A 9 2.29 6.42 -7.25
C CYS A 9 0.77 6.45 -6.98
N LEU A 10 -0.04 6.83 -7.96
CA LEU A 10 -1.50 6.83 -7.84
C LEU A 10 -2.06 5.42 -7.67
N GLY A 11 -1.61 4.46 -8.49
CA GLY A 11 -2.04 3.06 -8.37
C GLY A 11 -1.73 2.47 -6.99
N TYR A 12 -0.50 2.64 -6.52
CA TYR A 12 -0.07 2.17 -5.21
C TYR A 12 -0.81 2.86 -4.08
N SER A 13 -1.09 4.16 -4.21
CA SER A 13 -1.90 4.89 -3.23
C SER A 13 -3.30 4.32 -3.14
N CYS A 14 -3.94 4.00 -4.26
CA CYS A 14 -5.27 3.37 -4.27
C CYS A 14 -5.25 2.00 -3.57
N ASP A 15 -4.26 1.16 -3.85
CA ASP A 15 -4.12 -0.16 -3.23
C ASP A 15 -3.91 -0.08 -1.71
N ILE A 16 -3.04 0.84 -1.27
CA ILE A 16 -2.80 1.11 0.15
C ILE A 16 -4.10 1.57 0.83
N MET A 17 -4.84 2.50 0.20
CA MET A 17 -6.11 2.97 0.75
C MET A 17 -7.15 1.84 0.84
N ALA A 18 -7.22 0.96 -0.16
CA ALA A 18 -8.10 -0.21 -0.11
C ALA A 18 -7.75 -1.15 1.06
N GLY A 19 -6.45 -1.40 1.29
CA GLY A 19 -5.98 -2.17 2.44
C GLY A 19 -6.31 -1.52 3.79
N LEU A 20 -6.12 -0.20 3.91
CA LEU A 20 -6.47 0.55 5.13
C LEU A 20 -7.98 0.54 5.39
N VAL A 21 -8.80 0.72 4.36
CA VAL A 21 -10.27 0.61 4.47
C VAL A 21 -10.66 -0.76 5.02
N PHE A 22 -10.03 -1.83 4.52
CA PHE A 22 -10.24 -3.17 5.04
C PHE A 22 -9.86 -3.29 6.52
N LEU A 23 -8.66 -2.88 6.92
CA LEU A 23 -8.22 -2.93 8.32
C LEU A 23 -9.14 -2.14 9.25
N HIS A 24 -9.47 -0.91 8.86
CA HIS A 24 -10.29 -0.01 9.67
C HIS A 24 -11.74 -0.51 9.80
N SER A 25 -12.28 -1.18 8.77
CA SER A 25 -13.59 -1.84 8.88
C SER A 25 -13.63 -2.97 9.92
N HIS A 26 -12.46 -3.52 10.27
CA HIS A 26 -12.27 -4.53 11.31
C HIS A 26 -11.75 -3.94 12.63
N LEU A 27 -11.76 -2.61 12.77
CA LEU A 27 -11.25 -1.89 13.96
C LEU A 27 -9.76 -2.15 14.23
N ILE A 28 -8.97 -2.45 13.20
CA ILE A 28 -7.54 -2.68 13.29
C ILE A 28 -6.80 -1.39 12.86
N VAL A 29 -5.85 -0.94 13.68
CA VAL A 29 -4.94 0.16 13.33
C VAL A 29 -3.55 -0.43 13.08
N HIS A 30 -2.96 -0.17 11.92
CA HIS A 30 -1.66 -0.74 11.54
C HIS A 30 -0.48 -0.20 12.38
N LEU A 31 -0.54 1.08 12.77
CA LEU A 31 0.46 1.81 13.58
C LEU A 31 1.89 1.96 13.00
N ASP A 32 2.28 1.15 12.01
CA ASP A 32 3.62 1.17 11.40
C ASP A 32 3.56 1.23 9.86
N LEU A 33 2.66 2.07 9.33
CA LEU A 33 2.53 2.28 7.89
C LEU A 33 3.70 3.13 7.37
N LYS A 34 4.62 2.49 6.64
CA LYS A 34 5.80 3.10 6.03
C LYS A 34 6.19 2.35 4.75
N PRO A 35 7.02 2.92 3.86
CA PRO A 35 7.40 2.25 2.61
C PRO A 35 8.00 0.85 2.78
N ALA A 36 8.72 0.59 3.87
CA ALA A 36 9.31 -0.73 4.15
C ALA A 36 8.25 -1.84 4.40
N ASN A 37 7.02 -1.45 4.74
CA ASN A 37 5.90 -2.33 5.06
C ASN A 37 4.86 -2.39 3.92
N ILE A 38 5.20 -1.83 2.75
CA ILE A 38 4.41 -1.92 1.52
C ILE A 38 5.11 -2.87 0.54
N PHE A 39 4.46 -3.99 0.25
CA PHE A 39 4.97 -5.02 -0.64
C PHE A 39 4.35 -4.90 -2.02
N ILE A 40 5.18 -4.92 -3.06
CA ILE A 40 4.73 -4.91 -4.45
C ILE A 40 4.83 -6.34 -4.98
N THR A 41 3.72 -6.87 -5.47
CA THR A 41 3.68 -8.19 -6.11
C THR A 41 4.26 -8.16 -7.52
N GLU A 42 4.55 -9.33 -8.09
CA GLU A 42 4.99 -9.46 -9.50
C GLU A 42 3.97 -8.89 -10.51
N HIS A 43 2.71 -8.76 -10.10
CA HIS A 43 1.63 -8.17 -10.89
C HIS A 43 1.46 -6.66 -10.67
N ASN A 44 2.45 -6.01 -10.05
CA ASN A 44 2.46 -4.56 -9.77
C ASN A 44 1.28 -4.09 -8.88
N VAL A 45 0.81 -4.98 -7.98
CA VAL A 45 -0.20 -4.68 -6.96
C VAL A 45 0.47 -4.46 -5.62
N CYS A 46 0.13 -3.38 -4.93
CA CYS A 46 0.60 -3.06 -3.59
C CYS A 46 -0.21 -3.76 -2.50
N LYS A 47 0.48 -4.24 -1.46
CA LYS A 47 -0.13 -4.87 -0.29
C LYS A 47 0.52 -4.33 0.98
N ILE A 48 -0.31 -4.12 1.99
CA ILE A 48 0.13 -3.78 3.33
C ILE A 48 0.58 -5.07 4.04
N GLY A 49 1.73 -5.05 4.71
CA GLY A 49 2.22 -6.14 5.56
C GLY A 49 3.01 -5.61 6.76
N ASP A 50 3.58 -6.53 7.55
CA ASP A 50 3.93 -6.27 8.96
C ASP A 50 2.71 -5.84 9.80
#